data_AF-F7WCJ2-F1
#
_entry.id   AF-F7WCJ2-F1
#
_cell.length_a   1.000
_cell.length_b   1.000
_cell.length_c   1.000
_cell.angle_alpha   90.00
_cell.angle_beta   90.00
_cell.angle_gamma   90.00
#
_symmetry.space_group_name_H-M   'P 1'
#
loop_
_entity.id
_entity.type
_entity.pdbx_description
1 polymer ?
#
loop_
_entity_poly.entity_id
_entity_poly.type
_entity_poly.pdbx_seq_one_letter_code
_entity_poly.pdbx_strand_id
1 'polypeptide(L)'
;MSFNAATLIPLKGESNLDAWARALKVELASQGLKPYVTKSIPEPKWMMDRAKAMSIIHSTIRDKKVQNVLSINSWDEDNDDPKYPFDFIKNSISSVTNEAKSDVLNEYQTIKCASFATLESLRKRVKDVGYKIDDTVELTNLFNAVKHSFPNEALLWAADKNKNKLTTITFLARLSTLANTQKNYTNMVAAKVEVKTKEEEEEE
;
A
#
# COMPACT_ATOMS: atom_id res chain seq x y z
N MET A 1 -29.23 -20.50 -22.33
CA MET A 1 -28.60 -19.52 -21.42
C MET A 1 -27.25 -19.14 -22.00
N SER A 2 -27.07 -17.89 -22.40
CA SER A 2 -25.78 -17.38 -22.87
C SER A 2 -24.89 -17.17 -21.64
N PHE A 3 -23.85 -17.99 -21.49
CA PHE A 3 -22.78 -17.69 -20.53
C PHE A 3 -22.04 -16.46 -21.07
N ASN A 4 -22.14 -15.33 -20.38
CA ASN A 4 -21.23 -14.21 -20.62
C ASN A 4 -19.81 -14.72 -20.35
N ALA A 5 -19.03 -14.90 -21.42
CA ALA A 5 -17.61 -15.19 -21.31
C ALA A 5 -16.98 -14.08 -20.46
N ALA A 6 -16.41 -14.42 -19.30
CA ALA A 6 -15.65 -13.46 -18.53
C ALA A 6 -14.45 -13.05 -19.39
N THR A 7 -14.47 -11.83 -19.92
CA THR A 7 -13.38 -11.33 -20.74
C THR A 7 -12.08 -11.46 -19.97
N LEU A 8 -11.14 -12.25 -20.49
CA LEU A 8 -9.82 -12.41 -19.90
C LEU A 8 -9.21 -11.01 -19.70
N ILE A 9 -8.91 -10.64 -18.45
CA ILE A 9 -8.36 -9.33 -18.11
C ILE A 9 -6.85 -9.39 -17.94
N PRO A 10 -6.12 -8.35 -18.37
CA PRO A 10 -4.69 -8.26 -18.11
C PRO A 10 -4.42 -8.06 -16.61
N LEU A 11 -3.36 -8.67 -16.10
CA LEU A 11 -2.88 -8.46 -14.74
C LEU A 11 -2.17 -7.11 -14.65
N LYS A 12 -2.54 -6.30 -13.65
CA LYS A 12 -2.02 -4.93 -13.42
C LYS A 12 -1.37 -4.79 -12.03
N GLY A 13 -1.03 -5.90 -11.39
CA GLY A 13 -0.52 -5.96 -10.02
C GLY A 13 -1.62 -6.16 -8.98
N GLU A 14 -1.35 -5.78 -7.74
CA GLU A 14 -2.22 -6.07 -6.59
C GLU A 14 -3.65 -5.52 -6.77
N SER A 15 -3.77 -4.32 -7.37
CA SER A 15 -5.05 -3.63 -7.55
C SER A 15 -6.14 -4.44 -8.25
N ASN A 16 -5.78 -5.43 -9.07
CA ASN A 16 -6.73 -6.30 -9.75
C ASN A 16 -6.42 -7.80 -9.60
N LEU A 17 -5.54 -8.19 -8.68
CA LEU A 17 -5.08 -9.57 -8.53
C LEU A 17 -6.24 -10.56 -8.29
N ASP A 18 -7.18 -10.22 -7.41
CA ASP A 18 -8.35 -11.06 -7.11
C ASP A 18 -9.35 -11.13 -8.27
N ALA A 19 -9.55 -10.01 -8.97
CA ALA A 19 -10.40 -9.97 -10.16
C ALA A 19 -9.78 -10.81 -11.28
N TRP A 20 -8.46 -10.69 -11.48
CA TRP A 20 -7.69 -11.44 -12.45
C TRP A 20 -7.74 -12.94 -12.16
N ALA A 21 -7.47 -13.35 -10.92
CA ALA A 21 -7.48 -14.76 -10.54
C ALA A 21 -8.87 -15.40 -10.74
N ARG A 22 -9.95 -14.65 -10.52
CA ARG A 22 -11.32 -15.11 -10.80
C ARG A 22 -11.58 -15.23 -12.29
N ALA A 23 -11.27 -14.19 -13.08
CA ALA A 23 -11.48 -14.19 -14.52
C ALA A 23 -10.69 -15.32 -15.21
N LEU A 24 -9.42 -15.51 -14.83
CA LEU A 24 -8.55 -16.57 -15.33
C LEU A 24 -9.12 -17.97 -15.03
N LYS A 25 -9.61 -18.19 -13.80
CA LYS A 25 -10.24 -19.48 -13.44
C LYS A 25 -11.51 -19.75 -14.23
N VAL A 26 -12.29 -18.72 -14.55
CA VAL A 26 -13.50 -18.84 -15.38
C VAL A 26 -13.12 -19.16 -16.82
N GLU A 27 -12.12 -18.46 -17.37
CA GLU A 27 -11.60 -18.71 -18.72
C GLU A 27 -11.11 -20.15 -18.85
N LEU A 28 -10.25 -20.60 -17.93
CA LEU A 28 -9.76 -21.98 -17.89
C LEU A 28 -10.91 -22.98 -17.71
N ALA A 29 -11.93 -22.67 -16.90
CA ALA A 29 -13.09 -23.54 -16.72
C ALA A 29 -13.90 -23.73 -18.01
N SER A 30 -14.05 -22.67 -18.81
CA SER A 30 -14.77 -22.73 -20.09
C SER A 30 -14.13 -23.70 -21.08
N GLN A 31 -12.84 -24.00 -20.90
CA GLN A 31 -12.05 -24.89 -21.73
C GLN A 31 -11.73 -26.24 -21.07
N GLY A 32 -12.29 -26.52 -19.89
CA GLY A 32 -11.99 -27.75 -19.13
C GLY A 32 -10.63 -27.75 -18.40
N LEU A 33 -9.92 -26.62 -18.37
CA LEU A 33 -8.54 -26.47 -17.88
C LEU A 33 -8.45 -25.96 -16.43
N LYS A 34 -9.56 -25.64 -15.77
CA LYS A 34 -9.56 -25.16 -14.37
C LYS A 34 -8.76 -26.07 -13.39
N PRO A 35 -8.77 -27.41 -13.52
CA PRO A 35 -7.99 -28.28 -12.65
C PRO A 35 -6.49 -27.93 -12.61
N TYR A 36 -5.90 -27.49 -13.72
CA TYR A 36 -4.46 -27.20 -13.84
C TYR A 36 -3.97 -26.04 -12.98
N VAL A 37 -4.85 -25.19 -12.47
CA VAL A 37 -4.49 -24.09 -11.56
C VAL A 37 -5.07 -24.26 -10.16
N THR A 38 -5.78 -25.37 -9.92
CA THR A 38 -6.47 -25.63 -8.64
C THR A 38 -6.08 -26.92 -7.95
N LYS A 39 -5.47 -27.87 -8.67
CA LYS A 39 -5.03 -29.17 -8.15
C LYS A 39 -3.68 -29.54 -8.77
N SER A 40 -2.90 -30.34 -8.07
CA SER A 40 -1.71 -30.96 -8.64
C SER A 40 -2.12 -32.13 -9.54
N ILE A 41 -1.69 -32.10 -10.80
CA ILE A 41 -2.03 -33.12 -11.80
C ILE A 41 -0.74 -33.80 -12.25
N PRO A 42 -0.54 -35.10 -11.94
CA PRO A 42 0.67 -35.83 -12.34
C PRO A 42 0.71 -36.15 -13.84
N GLU A 43 1.92 -36.27 -14.37
CA GLU A 43 2.21 -36.69 -15.76
C GLU A 43 1.74 -38.13 -16.05
N PRO A 44 1.47 -38.54 -17.32
CA PRO A 44 2.02 -37.99 -18.58
C PRO A 44 0.98 -37.59 -19.67
N LYS A 45 -0.32 -37.61 -19.39
CA LYS A 45 -1.34 -37.63 -20.46
C LYS A 45 -1.88 -36.28 -20.99
N TRP A 46 -1.26 -35.14 -20.68
CA TRP A 46 -1.92 -33.84 -20.85
C TRP A 46 -0.97 -32.67 -21.20
N MET A 47 0.10 -32.93 -21.95
CA MET A 47 1.10 -31.92 -22.34
C MET A 47 0.48 -30.74 -23.13
N MET A 48 -0.48 -31.03 -24.01
CA MET A 48 -1.19 -30.00 -24.79
C MET A 48 -2.10 -29.13 -23.91
N ASP A 49 -2.81 -29.73 -22.95
CA ASP A 49 -3.68 -28.99 -22.04
C ASP A 49 -2.87 -28.13 -21.06
N ARG A 50 -1.71 -28.62 -20.60
CA ARG A 50 -0.75 -27.83 -19.84
C ARG A 50 -0.24 -26.64 -20.64
N ALA A 51 0.24 -26.86 -21.87
CA ALA A 51 0.70 -25.79 -22.74
C ALA A 51 -0.41 -24.76 -23.02
N LYS A 52 -1.64 -25.22 -23.20
CA LYS A 52 -2.81 -24.35 -23.41
C LYS A 52 -3.13 -23.51 -22.17
N ALA A 53 -3.15 -24.12 -20.99
CA ALA A 53 -3.34 -23.40 -19.74
C ALA A 53 -2.22 -22.38 -19.49
N MET A 54 -0.97 -22.77 -19.76
CA MET A 54 0.21 -21.90 -19.63
C MET A 54 0.11 -20.69 -20.56
N SER A 55 -0.23 -20.93 -21.84
CA SER A 55 -0.42 -19.88 -22.84
C SER A 55 -1.48 -18.86 -22.40
N ILE A 56 -2.59 -19.32 -21.83
CA ILE A 56 -3.65 -18.45 -21.30
C ILE A 56 -3.09 -17.60 -20.15
N ILE A 57 -2.38 -18.19 -19.18
CA ILE A 57 -1.76 -17.47 -18.06
C ILE A 57 -0.81 -16.39 -18.58
N HIS A 58 0.16 -16.77 -19.42
CA HIS A 58 1.17 -15.87 -19.96
C HIS A 58 0.55 -14.72 -20.78
N SER A 59 -0.53 -14.98 -21.51
CA SER A 59 -1.22 -13.93 -22.29
C SER A 59 -1.76 -12.76 -21.45
N THR A 60 -1.91 -12.95 -20.13
CA THR A 60 -2.39 -11.93 -19.18
C THR A 60 -1.27 -11.11 -18.54
N ILE A 61 -0.01 -11.55 -18.62
CA ILE A 61 1.16 -10.93 -17.98
C ILE A 61 1.81 -9.93 -18.94
N ARG A 62 1.08 -8.85 -19.27
CA ARG A 62 1.53 -7.84 -20.26
C ARG A 62 2.14 -6.58 -19.65
N ASP A 63 1.84 -6.33 -18.38
CA ASP A 63 2.31 -5.12 -17.71
C ASP A 63 3.78 -5.27 -17.29
N LYS A 64 4.63 -4.33 -17.73
CA LYS A 64 6.07 -4.33 -17.41
C LYS A 64 6.35 -4.33 -15.90
N LYS A 65 5.52 -3.67 -15.10
CA LYS A 65 5.69 -3.64 -13.63
C LYS A 65 5.47 -5.04 -13.05
N VAL A 66 4.47 -5.75 -13.56
CA VAL A 66 4.19 -7.13 -13.14
C VAL A 66 5.35 -8.04 -13.55
N GLN A 67 5.82 -7.95 -14.79
CA GLN A 67 6.97 -8.74 -15.26
C GLN A 67 8.23 -8.50 -14.41
N ASN A 68 8.52 -7.24 -14.08
CA ASN A 68 9.63 -6.89 -13.20
C ASN A 68 9.49 -7.51 -11.80
N VAL A 69 8.29 -7.46 -11.21
CA VAL A 69 8.02 -8.08 -9.90
C VAL A 69 8.26 -9.59 -9.96
N LEU A 70 7.77 -10.28 -10.99
CA LEU A 70 7.98 -11.72 -11.14
C LEU A 70 9.47 -12.05 -11.30
N SER A 71 10.20 -11.31 -12.13
CA SER A 71 11.64 -11.48 -12.33
C SER A 71 12.45 -11.30 -11.04
N ILE A 72 12.15 -10.25 -10.25
CA ILE A 72 12.80 -10.01 -8.94
C ILE A 72 12.56 -11.17 -7.97
N ASN A 73 11.40 -11.81 -8.06
CA ASN A 73 11.03 -12.95 -7.20
C ASN A 73 11.55 -14.30 -7.73
N SER A 74 12.45 -14.30 -8.73
CA SER A 74 13.03 -15.51 -9.33
C SER A 74 11.99 -16.43 -9.97
N TRP A 75 11.15 -15.86 -10.83
CA TRP A 75 10.19 -16.64 -11.62
C TRP A 75 10.92 -17.65 -12.51
N ASP A 76 10.55 -18.93 -12.37
CA ASP A 76 11.00 -20.02 -13.23
C ASP A 76 10.09 -20.11 -14.47
N GLU A 77 10.54 -19.53 -15.58
CA GLU A 77 9.81 -19.54 -16.85
C GLU A 77 9.79 -20.93 -17.52
N ASP A 78 10.72 -21.82 -17.15
CA ASP A 78 10.85 -23.17 -17.71
C ASP A 78 9.94 -24.19 -16.99
N ASN A 79 9.16 -23.75 -16.01
CA ASN A 79 8.26 -24.63 -15.26
C ASN A 79 7.01 -24.98 -16.07
N ASP A 80 6.87 -26.25 -16.44
CA ASP A 80 5.77 -26.75 -17.27
C ASP A 80 4.44 -26.98 -16.52
N ASP A 81 4.37 -26.78 -15.20
CA ASP A 81 3.13 -26.92 -14.42
C ASP A 81 2.37 -25.59 -14.37
N PRO A 82 1.17 -25.45 -15.00
CA PRO A 82 0.40 -24.20 -14.97
C PRO A 82 -0.02 -23.76 -13.55
N LYS A 83 0.01 -24.68 -12.57
CA LYS A 83 -0.23 -24.32 -11.17
C LYS A 83 0.91 -23.48 -10.60
N TYR A 84 2.15 -23.74 -10.99
CA TYR A 84 3.33 -23.01 -10.52
C TYR A 84 3.22 -21.52 -10.80
N PRO A 85 3.09 -21.03 -12.06
CA PRO A 85 3.04 -19.59 -12.32
C PRO A 85 1.77 -18.98 -11.75
N PHE A 86 0.64 -19.69 -11.72
CA PHE A 86 -0.58 -19.18 -11.09
C PHE A 86 -0.38 -18.87 -9.59
N ASP A 87 0.21 -19.80 -8.83
CA ASP A 87 0.47 -19.62 -7.41
C ASP A 87 1.61 -18.63 -7.18
N PHE A 88 2.68 -18.71 -7.97
CA PHE A 88 3.84 -17.82 -7.91
C PHE A 88 3.40 -16.36 -8.10
N ILE A 89 2.64 -16.05 -9.15
CA ILE A 89 2.12 -14.69 -9.40
C ILE A 89 1.35 -14.16 -8.20
N LYS A 90 0.45 -14.96 -7.64
CA LYS A 90 -0.33 -14.57 -6.47
C LYS A 90 0.59 -14.28 -5.28
N ASN A 91 1.55 -15.16 -5.02
CA ASN A 91 2.44 -15.02 -3.88
C ASN A 91 3.40 -13.82 -4.04
N SER A 92 4.04 -13.65 -5.19
CA SER A 92 5.01 -12.58 -5.43
C SER A 92 4.37 -11.20 -5.38
N ILE A 93 3.20 -11.02 -6.01
CA ILE A 93 2.51 -9.72 -6.02
C ILE A 93 1.98 -9.39 -4.61
N SER A 94 1.42 -10.37 -3.91
CA SER A 94 0.96 -10.18 -2.54
C SER A 94 2.12 -9.97 -1.55
N SER A 95 3.29 -10.62 -1.74
CA SER A 95 4.47 -10.44 -0.89
C SER A 95 5.02 -9.02 -0.97
N VAL A 96 5.24 -8.50 -2.18
CA VAL A 96 5.70 -7.11 -2.38
C VAL A 96 4.74 -6.12 -1.74
N THR A 97 3.43 -6.39 -1.83
CA THR A 97 2.43 -5.55 -1.18
C THR A 97 2.51 -5.63 0.35
N ASN A 98 2.76 -6.81 0.92
CA ASN A 98 2.90 -7.00 2.36
C ASN A 98 4.20 -6.39 2.89
N GLU A 99 5.30 -6.45 2.14
CA GLU A 99 6.56 -5.76 2.44
C GLU A 99 6.35 -4.24 2.43
N ALA A 100 5.74 -3.70 1.36
CA ALA A 100 5.43 -2.26 1.30
C ALA A 100 4.50 -1.81 2.43
N LYS A 101 3.52 -2.63 2.82
CA LYS A 101 2.66 -2.39 3.99
C LYS A 101 3.46 -2.43 5.29
N SER A 102 4.37 -3.40 5.44
CA SER A 102 5.25 -3.55 6.59
C SER A 102 6.18 -2.35 6.73
N ASP A 103 6.79 -1.88 5.63
CA ASP A 103 7.66 -0.70 5.62
C ASP A 103 6.91 0.56 6.04
N VAL A 104 5.72 0.79 5.48
CA VAL A 104 4.87 1.93 5.87
C VAL A 104 4.44 1.84 7.34
N LEU A 105 4.17 0.63 7.85
CA LEU A 105 3.84 0.43 9.26
C LEU A 105 5.04 0.64 10.18
N ASN A 106 6.22 0.15 9.80
CA ASN A 106 7.47 0.33 10.53
C ASN A 106 7.83 1.82 10.59
N GLU A 107 7.71 2.53 9.47
CA GLU A 107 7.86 3.98 9.41
C GLU A 107 6.88 4.64 10.40
N TYR A 108 5.60 4.24 10.39
CA TYR A 108 4.57 4.80 11.26
C TYR A 108 4.82 4.55 12.76
N GLN A 109 5.33 3.38 13.13
CA GLN A 109 5.63 3.01 14.51
C GLN A 109 6.92 3.65 15.04
N THR A 110 7.87 3.93 14.16
CA THR A 110 9.20 4.48 14.53
C THR A 110 9.33 5.97 14.24
N ILE A 111 8.23 6.63 13.85
CA ILE A 111 8.24 8.04 13.48
C ILE A 111 8.90 8.91 14.57
N LYS A 112 9.81 9.76 14.09
CA LYS A 112 10.22 11.00 14.74
C LYS A 112 9.65 12.13 13.89
N CYS A 113 8.60 12.80 14.34
CA CYS A 113 7.92 13.80 13.55
C CYS A 113 8.70 15.12 13.51
N ALA A 114 9.38 15.41 12.40
CA ALA A 114 9.96 16.73 12.18
C ALA A 114 8.90 17.86 12.20
N SER A 115 7.65 17.55 11.82
CA SER A 115 6.51 18.46 11.90
C SER A 115 5.18 17.69 12.05
N PHE A 116 4.12 18.39 12.44
CA PHE A 116 2.78 17.82 12.48
C PHE A 116 2.23 17.45 11.08
N ALA A 117 2.63 18.17 10.02
CA ALA A 117 2.22 17.88 8.64
C ALA A 117 2.77 16.54 8.13
N THR A 118 3.99 16.17 8.55
CA THR A 118 4.60 14.88 8.21
C THR A 118 3.77 13.70 8.75
N LEU A 119 3.21 13.84 9.96
CA LEU A 119 2.38 12.81 10.58
C LEU A 119 1.07 12.57 9.81
N GLU A 120 0.42 13.65 9.37
CA GLU A 120 -0.82 13.57 8.59
C GLU A 120 -0.59 12.91 7.22
N SER A 121 0.53 13.24 6.57
CA SER A 121 0.92 12.62 5.29
C SER A 121 1.19 11.12 5.44
N LEU A 122 1.86 10.68 6.51
CA LEU A 122 2.12 9.26 6.72
C LEU A 122 0.86 8.49 7.08
N ARG A 123 -0.01 9.07 7.91
CA ARG A 123 -1.31 8.48 8.23
C ARG A 123 -2.16 8.27 6.97
N LYS A 124 -2.12 9.22 6.03
CA LYS A 124 -2.77 9.05 4.73
C LYS A 124 -2.18 7.87 3.95
N ARG A 125 -0.85 7.76 3.88
CA ARG A 125 -0.15 6.63 3.23
C ARG A 125 -0.53 5.27 3.85
N VAL A 126 -0.63 5.16 5.18
CA VAL A 126 -1.09 3.95 5.88
C VAL A 126 -2.51 3.54 5.44
N LYS A 127 -3.41 4.51 5.29
CA LYS A 127 -4.77 4.26 4.82
C LYS A 127 -4.80 3.86 3.35
N ASP A 128 -3.99 4.51 2.53
CA ASP A 128 -3.91 4.25 1.08
C ASP A 128 -3.38 2.83 0.79
N VAL A 129 -2.51 2.27 1.64
CA VAL A 129 -2.09 0.86 1.55
C VAL A 129 -3.09 -0.14 2.14
N GLY A 130 -4.27 0.33 2.59
CA GLY A 130 -5.38 -0.51 3.05
C GLY A 130 -5.18 -1.12 4.44
N TYR A 131 -4.23 -0.60 5.24
CA TYR A 131 -3.97 -1.11 6.58
C TYR A 131 -5.03 -0.59 7.56
N LYS A 132 -5.64 -1.50 8.33
CA LYS A 132 -6.52 -1.15 9.44
C LYS A 132 -5.71 -1.21 10.73
N ILE A 133 -5.42 -0.06 11.33
CA ILE A 133 -4.79 0.02 12.65
C ILE A 133 -5.91 0.08 13.69
N ASP A 134 -5.76 -0.69 14.76
CA ASP A 134 -6.63 -0.57 15.94
C ASP A 134 -6.54 0.86 16.52
N ASP A 135 -7.67 1.46 16.86
CA ASP A 135 -7.73 2.86 17.32
C ASP A 135 -6.83 3.12 18.54
N THR A 136 -6.66 2.14 19.44
CA THR A 136 -5.82 2.26 20.63
C THR A 136 -4.34 2.25 20.27
N VAL A 137 -3.97 1.38 19.33
CA VAL A 137 -2.61 1.31 18.77
C VAL A 137 -2.29 2.58 17.99
N GLU A 138 -3.24 3.07 17.17
CA GLU A 138 -3.11 4.30 16.40
C GLU A 138 -2.86 5.49 17.33
N LEU A 139 -3.70 5.66 18.35
CA LEU A 139 -3.56 6.71 19.35
C LEU A 139 -2.22 6.62 20.10
N THR A 140 -1.74 5.42 20.40
CA THR A 140 -0.47 5.22 21.10
C THR A 140 0.72 5.62 20.23
N ASN A 141 0.75 5.20 18.96
CA ASN A 141 1.82 5.57 18.02
C ASN A 141 1.84 7.08 17.77
N LEU A 142 0.67 7.67 17.53
CA LEU A 142 0.51 9.12 17.35
C LEU A 142 0.98 9.89 18.59
N PHE A 143 0.62 9.43 19.79
CA PHE A 143 1.07 10.06 21.04
C PHE A 143 2.59 9.96 21.23
N ASN A 144 3.20 8.82 20.90
CA ASN A 144 4.65 8.63 21.02
C ASN A 144 5.42 9.52 20.04
N ALA A 145 4.93 9.66 18.81
CA ALA A 145 5.49 10.55 17.79
C ALA A 145 5.52 12.02 18.27
N VAL A 146 4.42 12.49 18.85
CA VAL A 146 4.31 13.83 19.43
C VAL A 146 5.19 13.94 20.67
N LYS A 147 5.18 12.96 21.58
CA LYS A 147 6.04 12.97 22.78
C LYS A 147 7.53 13.11 22.44
N HIS A 148 7.98 12.47 21.37
CA HIS A 148 9.37 12.55 20.95
C HIS A 148 9.74 13.93 20.40
N SER A 149 8.86 14.54 19.62
CA SER A 149 9.18 15.72 18.81
C SER A 149 8.67 17.04 19.40
N PHE A 150 7.63 16.96 20.23
CA PHE A 150 6.90 18.06 20.87
C PHE A 150 6.54 17.67 22.32
N PRO A 151 7.56 17.53 23.20
CA PRO A 151 7.36 16.97 24.54
C PRO A 151 6.45 17.82 25.43
N ASN A 152 6.40 19.14 25.24
CA ASN A 152 5.56 20.03 26.03
C ASN A 152 4.08 19.84 25.69
N GLU A 153 3.75 19.78 24.40
CA GLU A 153 2.42 19.48 23.89
C GLU A 153 1.96 18.09 24.34
N ALA A 154 2.85 17.10 24.27
CA ALA A 154 2.55 15.76 24.75
C ALA A 154 2.27 15.71 26.25
N LEU A 155 2.96 16.53 27.05
CA LEU A 155 2.76 16.60 28.50
C LEU A 155 1.36 17.16 28.83
N LEU A 156 0.90 18.18 28.11
CA LEU A 156 -0.47 18.69 28.22
C LEU A 156 -1.51 17.64 27.83
N TRP A 157 -1.23 16.85 26.79
CA TRP A 157 -2.18 15.83 26.30
C TRP A 157 -2.16 14.53 27.11
N ALA A 158 -1.08 14.27 27.87
CA ALA A 158 -0.97 13.11 28.75
C ALA A 158 -2.08 13.09 29.82
N ALA A 159 -2.45 14.25 30.35
CA ALA A 159 -3.51 14.38 31.34
C ALA A 159 -4.88 13.97 30.80
N ASP A 160 -5.18 14.28 29.53
CA ASP A 160 -6.42 13.89 28.86
C ASP A 160 -6.41 12.41 28.46
N LYS A 161 -5.24 11.87 28.08
CA LYS A 161 -5.05 10.45 27.80
C LYS A 161 -5.30 9.60 29.04
N ASN A 162 -4.72 9.98 30.19
CA ASN A 162 -4.87 9.26 31.46
C ASN A 162 -6.31 9.28 32.00
N LYS A 163 -7.14 10.23 31.56
CA LYS A 163 -8.56 10.33 31.92
C LYS A 163 -9.48 9.67 30.89
N ASN A 164 -8.95 8.93 29.90
CA ASN A 164 -9.69 8.36 28.77
C ASN A 164 -10.52 9.38 27.96
N LYS A 165 -10.12 10.66 27.98
CA LYS A 165 -10.80 11.75 27.23
C LYS A 165 -10.17 12.01 25.87
N LEU A 166 -8.98 11.46 25.62
CA LEU A 166 -8.27 11.57 24.37
C LEU A 166 -8.61 10.35 23.51
N THR A 167 -9.34 10.57 22.41
CA THR A 167 -9.63 9.55 21.38
C THR A 167 -8.79 9.85 20.15
N THR A 168 -8.66 8.91 19.23
CA THR A 168 -7.99 9.14 17.94
C THR A 168 -8.56 10.36 17.23
N ILE A 169 -9.89 10.53 17.22
CA ILE A 169 -10.57 11.67 16.59
C ILE A 169 -10.17 12.99 17.25
N THR A 170 -10.25 13.09 18.58
CA THR A 170 -9.91 14.34 19.28
C THR A 170 -8.42 14.64 19.22
N PHE A 171 -7.57 13.61 19.20
CA PHE A 171 -6.14 13.74 19.00
C PHE A 171 -5.82 14.37 17.63
N LEU A 172 -6.43 13.84 16.57
CA LEU A 172 -6.22 14.32 15.20
C LEU A 172 -6.70 15.75 15.00
N ALA A 173 -7.85 16.12 15.58
CA ALA A 173 -8.35 17.49 15.51
C ALA A 173 -7.36 18.49 16.12
N ARG A 174 -6.73 18.13 17.26
CA ARG A 174 -5.68 18.94 17.88
C ARG A 174 -4.43 19.02 17.00
N LEU A 175 -4.06 17.89 16.41
CA LEU A 175 -2.92 17.78 15.49
C LEU A 175 -3.06 18.68 14.26
N SER A 176 -4.21 18.61 13.57
CA SER A 176 -4.50 19.47 12.41
C SER A 176 -4.53 20.95 12.80
N THR A 177 -5.05 21.29 13.98
CA THR A 177 -5.03 22.67 14.49
C THR A 177 -3.59 23.17 14.66
N LEU A 178 -2.72 22.38 15.31
CA LEU A 178 -1.32 22.76 15.50
C LEU A 178 -0.53 22.79 14.18
N ALA A 179 -0.79 21.86 13.25
CA ALA A 179 -0.17 21.86 11.93
C ALA A 179 -0.50 23.15 11.15
N ASN A 180 -1.76 23.57 11.20
CA ASN A 180 -2.20 24.83 10.57
C ASN A 180 -1.58 26.05 11.24
N THR A 181 -1.50 26.08 12.58
CA THR A 181 -0.83 27.15 13.32
C THR A 181 0.64 27.24 12.93
N GLN A 182 1.38 26.13 12.91
CA GLN A 182 2.79 26.10 12.48
C GLN A 182 2.95 26.63 11.05
N LYS A 183 2.14 26.14 10.11
CA LYS A 183 2.18 26.59 8.71
C LYS A 183 1.96 28.10 8.59
N ASN A 184 1.00 28.64 9.32
CA ASN A 184 0.70 30.08 9.31
C ASN A 184 1.85 30.90 9.89
N TYR A 185 2.49 30.46 10.98
CA TYR A 185 3.67 31.12 11.54
C TYR A 185 4.84 31.10 10.56
N THR A 186 5.14 29.96 9.92
CA THR A 186 6.22 29.87 8.93
C THR A 186 6.00 30.81 7.76
N ASN A 187 4.76 30.89 7.24
CA ASN A 187 4.41 31.80 6.15
C ASN A 187 4.56 33.28 6.56
N MET A 188 4.15 33.64 7.79
CA MET A 188 4.29 35.00 8.31
C MET A 188 5.76 35.40 8.47
N VAL A 189 6.60 34.49 8.95
CA VAL A 189 8.05 34.74 9.09
C VAL A 189 8.70 34.88 7.71
N ALA A 190 8.38 34.00 6.76
CA ALA A 190 8.89 34.09 5.39
C ALA A 190 8.49 35.42 4.71
N ALA A 191 7.23 35.84 4.85
CA ALA A 191 6.75 37.12 4.32
C ALA A 191 7.45 38.32 4.98
N LYS A 192 7.69 38.28 6.29
CA LYS A 192 8.44 39.34 6.99
C LYS A 192 9.89 39.41 6.55
N VAL A 193 10.52 38.27 6.26
CA VAL A 193 11.88 38.22 5.73
C VAL A 193 11.92 38.82 4.33
N GLU A 194 11.01 38.41 3.42
CA GLU A 194 10.93 38.97 2.05
C GLU A 194 10.67 40.47 2.00
N VAL A 195 9.82 41.00 2.89
CA VAL A 195 9.58 42.45 2.98
C VAL A 195 10.86 43.16 3.41
N LYS A 196 11.59 42.60 4.38
CA LYS A 196 12.82 43.20 4.88
C LYS A 196 13.96 43.18 3.86
N THR A 197 14.09 42.11 3.07
CA THR A 197 15.09 42.05 1.99
C THR A 197 14.79 43.05 0.87
N LYS A 198 13.50 43.30 0.56
CA LYS A 198 13.12 44.29 -0.45
C LYS A 198 13.35 45.73 0.01
N GLU A 199 13.10 46.02 1.28
CA GLU A 199 13.42 47.33 1.87
C GLU A 199 14.93 47.59 1.86
N GLU A 200 15.77 46.58 2.10
CA GLU A 200 17.23 46.69 2.06
C GLU A 200 17.80 46.81 0.62
N GLU A 201 17.11 46.29 -0.41
CA GLU A 201 17.50 46.43 -1.83
C GLU A 201 17.04 47.76 -2.48
N GLU A 202 16.03 48.44 -1.91
CA GLU A 202 15.57 49.75 -2.40
C GLU A 202 16.33 50.95 -1.78
N GLU A 203 17.15 50.71 -0.76
CA GLU A 203 17.99 51.72 -0.09
C GLU A 203 19.46 51.78 -0.57
N GLU A 204 19.88 50.92 -1.51
CA GLU A 204 21.18 50.98 -2.24
C GLU A 204 21.08 51.68 -3.61
#